data_AF-A0A6V7P7I6-F1
#
_entry.id   AF-A0A6V7P7I6-F1
#
_cell.length_a   1.000
_cell.length_b   1.000
_cell.length_c   1.000
_cell.angle_alpha   90.00
_cell.angle_beta   90.00
_cell.angle_gamma   90.00
#
_symmetry.space_group_name_H-M   'P 1'
#
loop_
_entity.id
_entity.type
_entity.pdbx_description
1 polymer ?
#
loop_
_entity_poly.entity_id
_entity_poly.type
_entity_poly.pdbx_seq_one_letter_code
_entity_poly.pdbx_strand_id
1 'polypeptide(L)'
;MGRRTNGPGQIPTRSELYRPSPYPMYGHGRSMQPHSPSHPHPLLPHPRRRRLLKALHFTLTTTTCKASSLSSPTPTYEALSPHQKNQISLFVDALLQWNQRMNLTAVTAESEVMTRHVEDSLAMLAPLQQSYLARCGGSASCDALNLVDVGSGAGLPGLILAIARPYWKFTLLESMQKRCLFLDHVAG
;
A
#
# COMPACT_ATOMS: atom_id res chain seq x y z
N MET A 1 6.67 -26.67 -64.91
CA MET A 1 6.70 -25.18 -65.01
C MET A 1 5.73 -24.62 -63.97
N GLY A 2 6.03 -23.76 -63.01
CA GLY A 2 7.25 -23.06 -62.64
C GLY A 2 7.13 -22.60 -61.18
N ARG A 3 8.25 -22.60 -60.47
CA ARG A 3 8.37 -22.15 -59.07
C ARG A 3 8.24 -20.63 -59.02
N ARG A 4 7.47 -20.09 -58.06
CA ARG A 4 7.55 -18.68 -57.65
C ARG A 4 8.16 -18.62 -56.25
N THR A 5 9.35 -18.04 -56.17
CA THR A 5 10.07 -17.72 -54.94
C THR A 5 9.59 -16.37 -54.44
N ASN A 6 9.08 -16.30 -53.20
CA ASN A 6 8.86 -15.02 -52.52
C ASN A 6 10.17 -14.59 -51.84
N GLY A 7 10.67 -13.41 -52.21
CA GLY A 7 11.84 -12.77 -51.61
C GLY A 7 11.56 -12.24 -50.20
N PRO A 8 12.61 -11.83 -49.45
CA PRO A 8 12.47 -11.44 -48.05
C PRO A 8 11.78 -10.08 -47.92
N GLY A 9 10.66 -10.06 -47.18
CA GLY A 9 9.95 -8.84 -46.79
C GLY A 9 10.78 -8.01 -45.82
N GLN A 10 10.91 -6.72 -46.14
CA GLN A 10 11.72 -5.73 -45.46
C GLN A 10 11.27 -5.51 -44.00
N ILE A 11 12.25 -5.38 -43.10
CA ILE A 11 12.07 -4.96 -41.71
C ILE A 11 11.88 -3.42 -41.71
N PRO A 12 10.80 -2.87 -41.14
CA PRO A 12 10.60 -1.42 -41.09
C PRO A 12 11.62 -0.74 -40.16
N THR A 13 12.08 0.44 -40.56
CA THR A 13 13.11 1.22 -39.86
C THR A 13 12.56 1.99 -38.66
N ARG A 14 13.44 2.32 -37.70
CA ARG A 14 13.16 2.90 -36.37
C ARG A 14 12.52 4.32 -36.39
N SER A 15 12.19 4.89 -37.54
CA SER A 15 11.60 6.23 -37.65
C SER A 15 10.06 6.24 -37.71
N GLU A 16 9.39 5.09 -37.64
CA GLU A 16 7.93 4.98 -37.85
C GLU A 16 7.11 4.68 -36.56
N LEU A 17 7.74 4.73 -35.39
CA LEU A 17 7.12 4.42 -34.08
C LEU A 17 6.89 5.64 -33.17
N TYR A 18 6.46 6.78 -33.72
CA TYR A 18 6.00 7.89 -32.89
C TYR A 18 4.83 8.63 -33.54
N ARG A 19 3.61 8.16 -33.25
CA ARG A 19 2.39 8.97 -33.38
C ARG A 19 2.09 9.61 -32.02
N PRO A 20 2.07 10.95 -31.87
CA PRO A 20 1.70 11.58 -30.63
C PRO A 20 0.19 11.46 -30.38
N SER A 21 -0.16 11.26 -29.11
CA SER A 21 -1.53 11.13 -28.58
C SER A 21 -2.30 12.46 -28.61
N PRO A 22 -3.63 12.47 -28.87
CA PRO A 22 -4.43 13.69 -28.94
C PRO A 22 -5.09 13.99 -27.59
N TYR A 23 -4.42 14.74 -26.71
CA TYR A 23 -5.08 15.40 -25.57
C TYR A 23 -4.95 16.92 -25.71
N PRO A 24 -6.07 17.68 -25.68
CA PRO A 24 -6.03 19.13 -25.81
C PRO A 24 -5.55 19.79 -24.52
N MET A 25 -4.46 20.56 -24.65
CA MET A 25 -3.96 21.49 -23.64
C MET A 25 -4.82 22.76 -23.68
N TYR A 26 -5.57 23.03 -22.62
CA TYR A 26 -6.20 24.34 -22.43
C TYR A 26 -5.18 25.33 -21.89
N GLY A 27 -4.91 26.38 -22.68
CA GLY A 27 -4.13 27.54 -22.27
C GLY A 27 -4.77 28.83 -22.79
N HIS A 28 -5.24 29.67 -21.88
CA HIS A 28 -5.44 31.12 -22.01
C HIS A 28 -5.13 31.69 -20.60
N GLY A 29 -4.23 32.64 -20.34
CA GLY A 29 -3.62 33.68 -21.16
C GLY A 29 -4.08 35.05 -20.66
N ARG A 30 -3.26 35.72 -19.82
CA ARG A 30 -3.17 37.17 -19.44
C ARG A 30 -2.25 37.25 -18.20
N SER A 31 -1.30 38.15 -17.99
CA SER A 31 -0.75 39.31 -18.69
C SER A 31 0.64 39.58 -18.06
N MET A 32 1.65 39.95 -18.86
CA MET A 32 2.92 40.51 -18.35
C MET A 32 2.73 41.97 -17.93
N GLN A 33 3.53 42.45 -16.96
CA GLN A 33 4.46 43.59 -17.10
C GLN A 33 5.44 43.69 -15.91
N PRO A 34 6.63 44.31 -16.09
CA PRO A 34 7.82 44.15 -15.23
C PRO A 34 8.17 45.39 -14.40
N HIS A 35 8.77 45.24 -13.22
CA HIS A 35 9.52 46.32 -12.56
C HIS A 35 10.76 45.82 -11.79
N SER A 36 11.88 46.48 -12.04
CA SER A 36 13.18 46.53 -11.31
C SER A 36 13.84 47.88 -11.73
N PRO A 37 14.89 48.45 -11.08
CA PRO A 37 15.75 47.96 -10.00
C PRO A 37 16.15 49.03 -8.91
N SER A 38 17.17 48.70 -8.09
CA SER A 38 18.08 49.55 -7.26
C SER A 38 17.55 50.17 -5.96
N HIS A 39 18.24 50.29 -4.81
CA HIS A 39 19.53 49.90 -4.17
C HIS A 39 19.43 50.46 -2.70
N PRO A 40 20.41 50.40 -1.75
CA PRO A 40 21.63 49.60 -1.58
C PRO A 40 21.69 48.82 -0.23
N HIS A 41 22.65 47.90 -0.13
CA HIS A 41 23.07 47.21 1.10
C HIS A 41 23.84 48.13 2.08
N PRO A 42 23.70 47.89 3.39
CA PRO A 42 24.82 47.99 4.32
C PRO A 42 25.19 46.60 4.89
N LEU A 43 26.45 46.22 4.71
CA LEU A 43 27.09 45.09 5.37
C LEU A 43 27.40 45.46 6.84
N LEU A 44 26.83 44.72 7.79
CA LEU A 44 27.24 44.75 9.21
C LEU A 44 27.18 43.32 9.80
N PRO A 45 27.91 43.07 10.90
CA PRO A 45 28.91 42.00 10.98
C PRO A 45 28.36 40.64 11.40
N HIS A 46 29.11 39.58 11.07
CA HIS A 46 28.94 38.23 11.60
C HIS A 46 29.32 38.15 13.10
N PRO A 47 28.43 37.65 13.97
CA PRO A 47 28.83 37.04 15.22
C PRO A 47 28.88 35.51 15.06
N ARG A 48 30.09 34.95 15.09
CA ARG A 48 30.28 33.57 15.53
C ARG A 48 29.89 33.49 17.00
N ARG A 49 28.91 32.65 17.35
CA ARG A 49 29.04 31.64 18.42
C ARG A 49 27.76 30.83 18.59
N ARG A 50 27.95 29.51 18.48
CA ARG A 50 27.12 28.46 19.08
C ARG A 50 26.71 28.87 20.50
N ARG A 51 25.44 28.66 20.86
CA ARG A 51 25.06 28.02 22.13
C ARG A 51 23.55 27.78 22.24
N LEU A 52 23.27 26.62 22.83
CA LEU A 52 22.07 26.20 23.53
C LEU A 52 20.77 26.08 22.71
N LEU A 53 20.55 24.86 22.21
CA LEU A 53 19.25 24.22 22.31
C LEU A 53 18.77 24.40 23.76
N LYS A 54 17.83 25.32 23.95
CA LYS A 54 17.09 25.47 25.19
C LYS A 54 16.46 24.12 25.51
N ALA A 55 16.77 23.66 26.71
CA ALA A 55 16.16 22.52 27.34
C ALA A 55 14.62 22.67 27.31
N LEU A 56 13.96 21.93 26.42
CA LEU A 56 12.70 21.33 26.80
C LEU A 56 13.06 20.17 27.72
N HIS A 57 12.76 20.31 29.00
CA HIS A 57 12.61 19.16 29.88
C HIS A 57 11.45 18.31 29.35
N PHE A 58 11.72 17.49 28.33
CA PHE A 58 10.86 16.38 28.01
C PHE A 58 11.22 15.29 29.02
N THR A 59 10.52 15.30 30.15
CA THR A 59 10.57 14.22 31.12
C THR A 59 10.01 12.98 30.43
N LEU A 60 10.88 12.15 29.85
CA LEU A 60 10.53 10.84 29.33
C LEU A 60 10.16 9.94 30.51
N THR A 61 8.89 9.94 30.89
CA THR A 61 8.33 8.85 31.68
C THR A 61 8.15 7.65 30.76
N THR A 62 9.14 6.76 30.74
CA THR A 62 8.97 5.40 30.20
C THR A 62 8.13 4.60 31.19
N THR A 63 6.80 4.71 31.09
CA THR A 63 5.92 3.76 31.75
C THR A 63 5.94 2.47 30.93
N THR A 64 6.63 1.45 31.43
CA THR A 64 6.38 0.06 31.04
C THR A 64 4.93 -0.25 31.43
N CYS A 65 4.02 -0.19 30.46
CA CYS A 65 2.72 -0.80 30.59
C CYS A 65 2.90 -2.31 30.41
N LYS A 66 2.77 -3.05 31.52
CA LYS A 66 2.46 -4.48 31.46
C LYS A 66 1.19 -4.61 30.62
N ALA A 67 1.26 -5.30 29.48
CA ALA A 67 0.09 -5.67 28.72
C ALA A 67 -0.73 -6.67 29.55
N SER A 68 -1.57 -6.14 30.43
CA SER A 68 -2.64 -6.88 31.08
C SER A 68 -3.73 -7.14 30.05
N SER A 69 -3.90 -8.43 29.76
CA SER A 69 -4.95 -9.04 28.95
C SER A 69 -6.34 -8.47 29.26
N LEU A 70 -6.85 -7.60 28.38
CA LEU A 70 -8.28 -7.45 28.16
C LEU A 70 -8.62 -8.31 26.95
N SER A 71 -9.10 -9.52 27.23
CA SER A 71 -9.48 -10.53 26.24
C SER A 71 -10.81 -10.18 25.59
N SER A 72 -10.85 -9.17 24.73
CA SER A 72 -11.77 -9.28 23.59
C SER A 72 -11.28 -10.47 22.75
N PRO A 73 -12.12 -11.46 22.42
CA PRO A 73 -11.69 -12.59 21.61
C PRO A 73 -11.32 -12.06 20.23
N THR A 74 -10.04 -11.82 20.04
CA THR A 74 -9.49 -11.53 18.72
C THR A 74 -9.74 -12.78 17.88
N PRO A 75 -10.45 -12.66 16.75
CA PRO A 75 -10.71 -13.81 15.90
C PRO A 75 -9.36 -14.41 15.49
N THR A 76 -9.15 -15.67 15.85
CA THR A 76 -8.02 -16.47 15.37
C THR A 76 -8.46 -17.24 14.13
N TYR A 77 -7.51 -17.83 13.41
CA TYR A 77 -7.83 -18.68 12.26
C TYR A 77 -8.86 -19.77 12.62
N GLU A 78 -8.75 -20.33 13.82
CA GLU A 78 -9.62 -21.43 14.26
C GLU A 78 -11.10 -21.04 14.40
N ALA A 79 -11.37 -19.77 14.71
CA ALA A 79 -12.73 -19.25 14.87
C ALA A 79 -13.44 -18.95 13.53
N LEU A 80 -12.75 -19.05 12.40
CA LEU A 80 -13.30 -18.78 11.08
C LEU A 80 -14.22 -19.91 10.60
N SER A 81 -15.18 -19.57 9.74
CA SER A 81 -16.04 -20.56 9.09
C SER A 81 -15.24 -21.48 8.16
N PRO A 82 -15.72 -22.71 7.86
CA PRO A 82 -15.05 -23.61 6.92
C PRO A 82 -14.79 -22.97 5.54
N HIS A 83 -15.73 -22.15 5.06
CA HIS A 83 -15.58 -21.42 3.81
C HIS A 83 -14.41 -20.43 3.85
N GLN A 84 -14.31 -19.64 4.92
CA GLN A 84 -13.21 -18.69 5.10
C GLN A 84 -11.87 -19.39 5.27
N LYS A 85 -11.82 -20.50 6.02
CA LYS A 85 -10.62 -21.34 6.13
C LYS A 85 -10.16 -21.84 4.76
N ASN A 86 -11.10 -22.30 3.93
CA ASN A 86 -10.80 -22.72 2.56
C ASN A 86 -10.30 -21.57 1.68
N GLN A 87 -10.89 -20.37 1.77
CA GLN A 87 -10.42 -19.19 1.05
C GLN A 87 -8.98 -18.81 1.47
N ILE A 88 -8.67 -18.87 2.77
CA ILE A 88 -7.31 -18.63 3.27
C ILE A 88 -6.35 -19.70 2.75
N SER A 89 -6.73 -20.98 2.75
CA SER A 89 -5.90 -22.05 2.18
C SER A 89 -5.56 -21.78 0.72
N LEU A 90 -6.55 -21.45 -0.11
CA LEU A 90 -6.36 -21.13 -1.52
C LEU A 90 -5.44 -19.90 -1.71
N PHE A 91 -5.61 -18.87 -0.87
CA PHE A 91 -4.73 -17.71 -0.86
C PHE A 91 -3.29 -18.08 -0.50
N VAL A 92 -3.08 -18.89 0.54
CA VAL A 92 -1.74 -19.32 0.97
C VAL A 92 -1.07 -20.17 -0.11
N ASP A 93 -1.80 -21.08 -0.74
CA ASP A 93 -1.29 -21.88 -1.86
C ASP A 93 -0.85 -20.99 -3.04
N ALA A 94 -1.71 -20.04 -3.44
CA ALA A 94 -1.38 -19.08 -4.49
C ALA A 94 -0.16 -18.22 -4.11
N LEU A 95 -0.12 -17.73 -2.88
CA LEU A 95 1.00 -16.94 -2.36
C LEU A 95 2.31 -17.71 -2.48
N LEU A 96 2.37 -18.95 -1.98
CA LEU A 96 3.58 -19.78 -2.03
C LEU A 96 4.03 -20.07 -3.46
N GLN A 97 3.08 -20.40 -4.35
CA GLN A 97 3.38 -20.68 -5.76
C GLN A 97 3.92 -19.45 -6.51
N TRP A 98 3.34 -18.28 -6.27
CA TRP A 98 3.79 -17.05 -6.91
C TRP A 98 5.09 -16.54 -6.29
N ASN A 99 5.28 -16.73 -4.98
CA ASN A 99 6.49 -16.28 -4.28
C ASN A 99 7.77 -16.88 -4.88
N GLN A 100 7.71 -18.12 -5.39
CA GLN A 100 8.80 -18.79 -6.10
C GLN A 100 9.35 -18.00 -7.31
N ARG A 101 8.55 -17.11 -7.90
CA ARG A 101 8.92 -16.38 -9.14
C ARG A 101 9.19 -14.90 -8.95
N MET A 102 8.68 -14.30 -7.87
CA MET A 102 8.63 -12.83 -7.76
C MET A 102 8.88 -12.25 -6.37
N ASN A 103 9.24 -13.06 -5.37
CA ASN A 103 9.61 -12.61 -4.02
C ASN A 103 8.56 -11.65 -3.41
N LEU A 104 7.32 -12.15 -3.33
CA LEU A 104 6.18 -11.50 -2.67
C LEU A 104 6.42 -11.30 -1.17
N THR A 105 7.05 -12.27 -0.53
CA THR A 105 7.35 -12.26 0.91
C THR A 105 8.62 -13.05 1.20
N ALA A 106 9.36 -12.67 2.24
CA ALA A 106 10.53 -13.44 2.68
C ALA A 106 10.17 -14.79 3.30
N VAL A 107 8.91 -14.95 3.72
CA VAL A 107 8.40 -16.19 4.32
C VAL A 107 8.03 -17.19 3.24
N THR A 108 8.56 -18.41 3.32
CA THR A 108 8.39 -19.44 2.29
C THR A 108 7.80 -20.75 2.82
N ALA A 109 7.76 -20.94 4.13
CA ALA A 109 7.12 -22.09 4.76
C ALA A 109 5.65 -21.76 5.06
N GLU A 110 4.75 -22.69 4.75
CA GLU A 110 3.31 -22.55 4.98
C GLU A 110 2.99 -22.25 6.45
N SER A 111 3.60 -22.96 7.39
CA SER A 111 3.41 -22.75 8.83
C SER A 111 3.80 -21.34 9.28
N GLU A 112 4.86 -20.77 8.68
CA GLU A 112 5.26 -19.39 8.95
C GLU A 112 4.31 -18.39 8.29
N VAL A 113 3.74 -18.68 7.12
CA VAL A 113 2.70 -17.84 6.51
C VAL A 113 1.47 -17.79 7.41
N MET A 114 1.04 -18.95 7.91
CA MET A 114 -0.13 -19.03 8.80
C MET A 114 0.07 -18.20 10.07
N THR A 115 1.25 -18.28 10.69
CA THR A 115 1.52 -17.55 11.93
C THR A 115 1.81 -16.07 11.70
N ARG A 116 2.73 -15.74 10.81
CA ARG A 116 3.26 -14.37 10.65
C ARG A 116 2.45 -13.48 9.71
N HIS A 117 1.58 -14.08 8.90
CA HIS A 117 0.74 -13.32 7.96
C HIS A 117 -0.73 -13.50 8.28
N VAL A 118 -1.23 -14.73 8.41
CA VAL A 118 -2.67 -14.95 8.64
C VAL A 118 -3.08 -14.53 10.06
N GLU A 119 -2.49 -15.14 11.08
CA GLU A 119 -2.86 -14.81 12.48
C GLU A 119 -2.54 -13.35 12.83
N ASP A 120 -1.37 -12.84 12.42
CA ASP A 120 -1.01 -11.42 12.60
C ASP A 120 -2.01 -10.46 11.93
N SER A 121 -2.52 -10.81 10.73
CA SER A 121 -3.55 -9.99 10.07
C SER A 121 -4.87 -10.05 10.82
N LEU A 122 -5.33 -11.25 11.20
CA LEU A 122 -6.58 -11.42 11.96
C LEU A 122 -6.52 -10.70 13.31
N ALA A 123 -5.32 -10.62 13.90
CA ALA A 123 -5.09 -9.88 15.14
C ALA A 123 -5.45 -8.39 15.05
N MET A 124 -5.45 -7.82 13.85
CA MET A 124 -5.80 -6.42 13.61
C MET A 124 -7.30 -6.12 13.68
N LEU A 125 -8.19 -7.11 13.63
CA LEU A 125 -9.63 -6.87 13.57
C LEU A 125 -10.16 -6.12 14.80
N ALA A 126 -9.79 -6.57 16.00
CA ALA A 126 -10.22 -5.95 17.25
C ALA A 126 -9.74 -4.48 17.38
N PRO A 127 -8.44 -4.15 17.21
CA PRO A 127 -7.99 -2.77 17.32
C PRO A 127 -8.54 -1.86 16.21
N LEU A 128 -8.79 -2.36 14.99
CA LEU A 128 -9.42 -1.59 13.93
C LEU A 128 -10.87 -1.20 14.29
N GLN A 129 -11.67 -2.17 14.76
CA GLN A 129 -13.05 -1.92 15.20
C GLN A 129 -13.08 -0.94 16.37
N GLN A 130 -12.25 -1.19 17.39
CA GLN A 130 -12.19 -0.33 18.57
C GLN A 130 -11.80 1.12 18.21
N SER A 131 -10.82 1.29 17.34
CA SER A 131 -10.36 2.61 16.89
C SER A 131 -11.44 3.35 16.09
N TYR A 132 -12.19 2.62 15.26
CA TYR A 132 -13.31 3.19 14.50
C TYR A 132 -14.44 3.65 15.43
N LEU A 133 -14.91 2.78 16.34
CA LEU A 133 -15.98 3.11 17.29
C LEU A 133 -15.63 4.30 18.18
N ALA A 134 -14.39 4.35 18.69
CA ALA A 134 -13.92 5.45 19.52
C ALA A 134 -13.95 6.79 18.76
N ARG A 135 -13.61 6.79 17.47
CA ARG A 135 -13.64 8.00 16.63
C ARG A 135 -15.05 8.43 16.22
N CYS A 136 -15.97 7.49 16.06
CA CYS A 136 -17.32 7.74 15.56
C CYS A 136 -18.37 7.87 16.68
N GLY A 137 -17.95 8.04 17.94
CA GLY A 137 -18.84 8.36 19.07
C GLY A 137 -19.61 7.17 19.64
N GLY A 138 -19.09 5.94 19.52
CA GLY A 138 -19.62 4.74 20.19
C GLY A 138 -20.95 4.19 19.66
N SER A 139 -21.77 5.01 18.98
CA SER A 139 -23.04 4.60 18.36
C SER A 139 -22.89 4.14 16.90
N ALA A 140 -21.69 4.19 16.33
CA ALA A 140 -21.46 3.76 14.96
C ALA A 140 -21.45 2.23 14.84
N SER A 141 -21.94 1.70 13.73
CA SER A 141 -21.81 0.27 13.41
C SER A 141 -20.45 0.00 12.76
N CYS A 142 -19.88 -1.17 13.04
CA CYS A 142 -18.69 -1.71 12.37
C CYS A 142 -19.04 -2.85 11.39
N ASP A 143 -20.30 -3.00 10.99
CA ASP A 143 -20.73 -4.12 10.15
C ASP A 143 -20.22 -3.99 8.70
N ALA A 144 -20.08 -2.74 8.22
CA ALA A 144 -19.61 -2.43 6.88
C ALA A 144 -18.65 -1.24 6.91
N LEU A 145 -17.34 -1.52 6.90
CA LEU A 145 -16.30 -0.51 6.83
C LEU A 145 -15.72 -0.41 5.42
N ASN A 146 -15.26 0.78 5.05
CA ASN A 146 -14.44 0.98 3.84
C ASN A 146 -12.99 1.21 4.28
N LEU A 147 -12.09 0.34 3.87
CA LEU A 147 -10.67 0.39 4.23
C LEU A 147 -9.81 0.45 2.96
N VAL A 148 -8.65 1.11 3.08
CA VAL A 148 -7.60 1.09 2.07
C VAL A 148 -6.36 0.50 2.72
N ASP A 149 -5.81 -0.53 2.10
CA ASP A 149 -4.53 -1.12 2.47
C ASP A 149 -3.45 -0.55 1.55
N VAL A 150 -2.54 0.24 2.12
CA VAL A 150 -1.55 1.02 1.38
C VAL A 150 -0.22 0.29 1.39
N GLY A 151 0.23 -0.13 0.20
CA GLY A 151 1.40 -0.99 0.09
C GLY A 151 1.06 -2.46 0.35
N SER A 152 -0.10 -2.91 -0.17
CA SER A 152 -0.65 -4.25 0.10
C SER A 152 0.31 -5.39 -0.24
N GLY A 153 1.29 -5.20 -1.13
CA GLY A 153 2.32 -6.19 -1.38
C GLY A 153 1.74 -7.49 -1.92
N ALA A 154 1.80 -8.51 -1.07
CA ALA A 154 1.19 -9.82 -1.30
C ALA A 154 -0.29 -9.89 -0.85
N GLY A 155 -0.97 -8.75 -0.77
CA GLY A 155 -2.36 -8.63 -0.33
C GLY A 155 -2.54 -8.69 1.19
N LEU A 156 -1.48 -8.41 1.95
CA LEU A 156 -1.48 -8.50 3.40
C LEU A 156 -1.36 -7.11 4.02
N PRO A 157 -2.15 -6.79 5.05
CA PRO A 157 -3.16 -7.64 5.71
C PRO A 157 -4.52 -7.67 4.98
N GLY A 158 -4.72 -6.86 3.94
CA GLY A 158 -6.04 -6.54 3.38
C GLY A 158 -6.89 -7.74 2.96
N LEU A 159 -6.34 -8.74 2.27
CA LEU A 159 -7.09 -9.92 1.81
C LEU A 159 -7.55 -10.82 2.96
N ILE A 160 -6.69 -11.05 3.96
CA ILE A 160 -7.05 -11.87 5.12
C ILE A 160 -8.20 -11.20 5.89
N LEU A 161 -8.12 -9.89 6.05
CA LEU A 161 -9.18 -9.11 6.68
C LEU A 161 -10.48 -9.11 5.85
N ALA A 162 -10.38 -9.03 4.52
CA ALA A 162 -11.53 -9.10 3.62
C ALA A 162 -12.24 -10.47 3.72
N ILE A 163 -11.49 -11.57 3.78
CA ILE A 163 -12.04 -12.92 3.98
C ILE A 163 -12.74 -13.01 5.35
N ALA A 164 -12.10 -12.53 6.41
CA ALA A 164 -12.67 -12.59 7.76
C ALA A 164 -13.89 -11.66 7.96
N ARG A 165 -13.99 -10.58 7.19
CA ARG A 165 -15.08 -9.59 7.23
C ARG A 165 -15.62 -9.33 5.80
N PRO A 166 -16.45 -10.23 5.26
CA PRO A 166 -16.90 -10.15 3.87
C PRO A 166 -17.78 -8.93 3.55
N TYR A 167 -18.33 -8.26 4.57
CA TYR A 167 -19.13 -7.04 4.40
C TYR A 167 -18.28 -5.76 4.43
N TRP A 168 -16.99 -5.85 4.77
CA TRP A 168 -16.06 -4.74 4.68
C TRP A 168 -15.55 -4.63 3.25
N LYS A 169 -15.40 -3.40 2.76
CA LYS A 169 -14.84 -3.12 1.45
C LYS A 169 -13.38 -2.75 1.61
N PHE A 170 -12.52 -3.46 0.90
CA PHE A 170 -11.08 -3.23 0.88
C PHE A 170 -10.65 -2.73 -0.49
N THR A 171 -9.88 -1.65 -0.50
CA THR A 171 -9.09 -1.22 -1.66
C THR A 171 -7.64 -1.56 -1.39
N LEU A 172 -7.06 -2.44 -2.21
CA LEU A 172 -5.66 -2.83 -2.10
C LEU A 172 -4.82 -1.95 -3.02
N LEU A 173 -3.94 -1.13 -2.45
CA LEU A 173 -3.11 -0.20 -3.20
C LEU A 173 -1.67 -0.72 -3.26
N GLU A 174 -1.18 -0.98 -4.47
CA GLU A 174 0.21 -1.37 -4.73
C GLU A 174 0.76 -0.62 -5.96
N SER A 175 2.02 -0.23 -5.86
CA SER A 175 2.78 0.52 -6.85
C SER A 175 3.49 -0.38 -7.87
N MET A 176 3.89 -1.58 -7.45
CA MET A 176 4.66 -2.50 -8.28
C MET A 176 3.73 -3.37 -9.13
N GLN A 177 3.76 -3.17 -10.44
CA GLN A 177 2.91 -3.89 -11.40
C GLN A 177 2.94 -5.42 -11.24
N LYS A 178 4.12 -6.02 -10.98
CA LYS A 178 4.22 -7.48 -10.77
C LYS A 178 3.38 -7.96 -9.58
N ARG A 179 3.28 -7.16 -8.51
CA ARG A 179 2.47 -7.46 -7.34
C ARG A 179 1.00 -7.17 -7.58
N CYS A 180 0.67 -6.12 -8.35
CA CYS A 180 -0.70 -5.90 -8.82
C CYS A 180 -1.22 -7.12 -9.59
N LEU A 181 -0.42 -7.72 -10.46
CA LEU A 181 -0.81 -8.95 -11.19
C LEU A 181 -1.13 -10.13 -10.27
N PHE A 182 -0.38 -10.27 -9.16
CA PHE A 182 -0.70 -11.27 -8.14
C PHE A 182 -2.02 -10.95 -7.45
N LEU A 183 -2.23 -9.69 -7.04
CA LEU A 183 -3.47 -9.24 -6.42
C LEU A 183 -4.68 -9.46 -7.33
N ASP A 184 -4.57 -9.12 -8.61
CA ASP A 184 -5.60 -9.35 -9.62
C ASP A 184 -5.92 -10.84 -9.77
N HIS A 185 -4.92 -11.72 -9.67
CA HIS A 185 -5.13 -13.18 -9.75
C HIS A 185 -5.88 -13.76 -8.54
N VAL A 186 -5.64 -13.23 -7.34
CA VAL A 186 -6.25 -13.78 -6.11
C VAL A 186 -7.54 -13.08 -5.70
N ALA A 187 -7.78 -11.86 -6.18
CA ALA A 187 -8.94 -11.04 -5.82
C ALA A 187 -9.92 -10.77 -6.97
N GLY A 188 -9.48 -10.92 -8.23
CA GLY A 188 -10.28 -10.73 -9.45
C GLY A 188 -10.89 -12.03 -9.95
#